data_AF-A0A380FBH4-F1
#
_entry.id   AF-A0A380FBH4-F1
#
_cell.length_a   1.000
_cell.length_b   1.000
_cell.length_c   1.000
_cell.angle_alpha   90.00
_cell.angle_beta   90.00
_cell.angle_gamma   90.00
#
_symmetry.space_group_name_H-M   'P 1'
#
loop_
_entity.id
_entity.type
_entity.pdbx_description
1 polymer ?
#
loop_
_entity_poly.entity_id
_entity_poly.type
_entity_poly.pdbx_seq_one_letter_code
_entity_poly.pdbx_strand_id
1 'polypeptide(L)' 'MYDVIIIGSGVMGMSVARALSEHSVHVAIIDRDIPGMHASYKAGGMLGAQNEFTQESALYHIARKSQQMFPTLAK' A
#
# COMPACT_ATOMS: atom_id res chain seq x y z
N MET A 1 23.49 -7.46 1.25
CA MET A 1 22.70 -8.54 0.62
C MET A 1 21.26 -8.35 1.04
N TYR A 2 20.28 -8.39 0.14
CA TYR A 2 18.85 -8.17 0.45
C TYR A 2 18.11 -9.51 0.41
N ASP A 3 17.11 -9.68 1.29
CA ASP A 3 16.25 -10.86 1.33
C ASP A 3 15.12 -10.75 0.30
N VAL A 4 14.60 -9.54 0.11
CA VAL A 4 13.49 -9.25 -0.80
C VAL A 4 13.81 -8.00 -1.63
N ILE A 5 13.54 -8.08 -2.92
CA ILE A 5 13.58 -6.94 -3.84
C ILE A 5 12.15 -6.63 -4.29
N ILE A 6 11.72 -5.39 -4.11
CA ILE A 6 10.42 -4.87 -4.55
C ILE A 6 10.64 -3.97 -5.76
N ILE A 7 9.90 -4.22 -6.84
CA ILE A 7 9.93 -3.39 -8.05
C ILE A 7 8.72 -2.46 -8.03
N GLY A 8 8.98 -1.16 -7.95
CA GLY A 8 8.00 -0.09 -7.85
C GLY A 8 7.87 0.46 -6.43
N SER A 9 8.06 1.76 -6.29
CA SER A 9 7.95 2.53 -5.05
C SER A 9 6.66 3.36 -5.01
N GLY A 10 5.58 2.84 -5.60
CA GLY A 10 4.24 3.36 -5.31
C GLY A 10 3.77 3.01 -3.90
N VAL A 11 2.57 3.46 -3.54
CA VAL A 11 1.93 3.18 -2.24
C VAL A 11 1.89 1.68 -1.93
N MET A 12 1.66 0.82 -2.93
CA MET A 12 1.66 -0.63 -2.74
C MET A 12 3.05 -1.17 -2.37
N GLY A 13 4.09 -0.81 -3.13
CA GLY A 13 5.45 -1.28 -2.89
C GLY A 13 6.00 -0.80 -1.55
N MET A 14 5.79 0.48 -1.21
CA MET A 14 6.19 1.02 0.09
C MET A 14 5.40 0.40 1.26
N SER A 15 4.11 0.10 1.07
CA SER A 15 3.31 -0.57 2.11
C SER A 15 3.82 -1.98 2.41
N VAL A 16 4.17 -2.74 1.37
CA VAL A 16 4.78 -4.07 1.52
C VAL A 16 6.15 -3.96 2.19
N ALA A 17 6.99 -3.00 1.76
CA ALA A 17 8.31 -2.79 2.36
C ALA A 17 8.23 -2.47 3.86
N ARG A 18 7.29 -1.59 4.26
CA ARG A 18 7.06 -1.25 5.66
C ARG A 18 6.67 -2.48 6.48
N ALA A 19 5.69 -3.25 6.01
CA ALA A 19 5.26 -4.47 6.70
C ALA A 19 6.41 -5.50 6.84
N LEU A 20 7.24 -5.68 5.81
CA LEU A 20 8.40 -6.56 5.88
C LEU A 20 9.49 -6.04 6.81
N SER A 21 9.72 -4.72 6.85
CA SER A 21 10.72 -4.11 7.74
C SER A 21 10.38 -4.27 9.23
N GLU A 22 9.08 -4.34 9.57
CA GLU A 22 8.61 -4.64 10.93
C GLU A 22 9.03 -6.05 11.40
N HIS A 23 9.39 -6.95 10.47
CA HIS A 23 9.83 -8.32 10.73
C HIS A 23 11.33 -8.54 10.52
N SER A 24 12.16 -7.47 10.55
CA SER A 24 13.62 -7.53 10.36
C SER A 24 14.08 -8.13 9.02
N VAL A 25 13.23 -8.07 7.99
CA VAL A 25 13.58 -8.49 6.62
C VAL A 25 14.35 -7.36 5.93
N HIS A 26 15.48 -7.67 5.31
CA HIS A 26 16.27 -6.67 4.60
C HIS A 26 15.74 -6.47 3.16
N VAL A 27 15.05 -5.35 2.95
CA VAL A 27 14.32 -5.05 1.71
C VAL A 27 15.08 -4.03 0.85
N ALA A 28 15.19 -4.29 -0.45
CA ALA A 28 15.53 -3.29 -1.45
C ALA A 28 14.28 -2.91 -2.26
N ILE A 29 14.14 -1.62 -2.59
CA ILE A 29 13.10 -1.13 -3.50
C ILE A 29 13.79 -0.52 -4.72
N ILE A 30 13.35 -0.91 -5.91
CA ILE A 30 13.82 -0.37 -7.18
C ILE A 30 12.66 0.33 -7.85
N ASP A 31 12.81 1.62 -8.15
CA ASP A 31 11.88 2.38 -8.98
C ASP A 31 12.58 2.86 -10.25
N ARG A 32 11.82 3.18 -11.29
CA ARG A 32 12.38 3.66 -12.56
C ARG A 32 12.81 5.12 -12.49
N ASP A 33 12.14 5.93 -11.68
CA ASP A 33 12.36 7.39 -11.62
C ASP A 33 12.18 7.96 -10.20
N ILE A 34 11.21 8.86 -9.98
CA ILE A 34 11.01 9.57 -8.72
C ILE A 34 10.00 8.78 -7.88
N PRO A 35 10.39 8.34 -6.66
CA PRO A 35 9.53 7.50 -5.85
C PRO A 35 8.13 8.08 -5.59
N GLY A 36 7.12 7.24 -5.72
CA GLY A 36 5.72 7.61 -5.46
C GLY A 36 5.07 8.54 -6.49
N MET A 37 5.80 9.09 -7.48
CA MET A 37 5.31 10.19 -8.33
C MET A 37 4.34 9.81 -9.46
N HIS A 38 3.93 8.54 -9.55
CA HIS A 38 2.98 8.08 -10.57
C HIS A 38 1.54 8.04 -10.03
N ALA A 39 0.87 6.90 -10.11
CA ALA A 39 -0.53 6.78 -9.69
C ALA A 39 -0.75 7.15 -8.22
N SER A 40 0.21 6.82 -7.34
CA SER A 40 0.12 7.11 -5.91
C SER A 40 0.12 8.60 -5.59
N TYR A 41 0.88 9.41 -6.33
CA TYR A 41 0.86 10.87 -6.20
C TYR A 41 -0.40 11.51 -6.79
N LYS A 42 -0.94 10.94 -7.86
CA LYS A 42 -2.10 11.49 -8.58
C LYS A 42 -3.45 11.12 -7.95
N ALA A 43 -3.47 10.17 -7.03
CA ALA A 43 -4.71 9.71 -6.39
C ALA A 43 -5.29 10.80 -5.46
N GLY A 44 -6.62 10.93 -5.43
CA GLY A 44 -7.30 11.88 -4.54
C GLY A 44 -7.33 11.48 -3.05
N GLY A 45 -6.79 10.32 -2.70
CA GLY A 45 -6.64 9.87 -1.30
C GLY A 45 -7.93 9.43 -0.59
N MET A 46 -9.03 9.22 -1.31
CA MET A 46 -10.26 8.72 -0.71
C MET A 46 -10.10 7.27 -0.22
N LEU A 47 -10.59 6.98 0.98
CA LEU A 47 -10.71 5.62 1.52
C LEU A 47 -12.16 5.16 1.38
N GLY A 48 -12.64 5.05 0.14
CA GLY A 48 -14.07 4.97 -0.20
C GLY A 48 -14.66 3.56 -0.25
N ALA A 49 -14.27 2.65 0.64
CA ALA A 49 -14.66 1.22 0.55
C ALA A 49 -16.17 0.98 0.39
N GLN A 50 -17.04 1.83 0.94
CA GLN A 50 -18.49 1.73 0.78
C GLN A 50 -19.03 2.45 -0.48
N ASN A 51 -18.29 3.41 -1.02
CA ASN A 51 -18.69 4.20 -2.19
C ASN A 51 -18.20 3.58 -3.50
N GLU A 52 -17.10 2.81 -3.45
CA GLU A 52 -16.43 2.23 -4.62
C GLU A 52 -16.96 0.83 -4.99
N PHE A 53 -17.81 0.25 -4.15
CA PHE A 53 -18.37 -1.09 -4.34
C PHE A 53 -19.90 -1.04 -4.32
N THR A 54 -20.54 -1.60 -5.35
CA THR A 54 -22.00 -1.66 -5.47
C THR A 54 -22.59 -2.94 -4.90
N GLN A 55 -21.77 -3.96 -4.65
CA GLN A 55 -22.15 -5.27 -4.15
C GLN A 55 -21.07 -5.83 -3.22
N GLU A 56 -21.47 -6.74 -2.34
CA GLU A 56 -20.54 -7.46 -1.46
C GLU A 56 -19.61 -8.36 -2.29
N SER A 57 -18.33 -8.36 -1.93
CA SER A 57 -17.30 -9.16 -2.60
C SER A 57 -16.11 -9.39 -1.68
N ALA A 58 -15.27 -10.37 -2.01
CA ALA A 58 -14.01 -10.59 -1.30
C ALA A 58 -13.14 -9.31 -1.23
N LEU A 59 -13.12 -8.53 -2.32
CA LEU A 59 -12.37 -7.28 -2.36
C LEU A 59 -13.00 -6.19 -1.48
N TYR A 60 -14.34 -6.12 -1.40
CA TYR A 60 -15.03 -5.24 -0.48
C TYR A 60 -14.65 -5.52 0.98
N HIS A 61 -14.60 -6.79 1.39
CA HIS A 61 -14.18 -7.15 2.75
C HIS A 61 -12.73 -6.74 3.04
N ILE A 62 -11.83 -6.93 2.08
CA ILE A 62 -10.43 -6.50 2.20
C ILE A 62 -10.36 -4.96 2.28
N ALA A 63 -11.11 -4.24 1.45
CA ALA A 63 -11.15 -2.78 1.44
C ALA A 63 -11.66 -2.22 2.77
N ARG A 64 -12.73 -2.80 3.33
CA ARG A 64 -13.27 -2.41 4.64
C ARG A 64 -12.28 -2.67 5.77
N LYS A 65 -11.60 -3.82 5.76
CA LYS A 65 -10.54 -4.13 6.74
C LYS A 65 -9.37 -3.15 6.62
N SER A 66 -8.91 -2.87 5.40
CA SER A 66 -7.83 -1.89 5.15
C SER A 66 -8.20 -0.50 5.65
N GLN A 67 -9.42 -0.01 5.35
CA GLN A 67 -9.92 1.27 5.82
C GLN A 67 -9.90 1.39 7.36
N GLN A 68 -10.22 0.30 8.08
CA GLN A 68 -10.17 0.27 9.55
C GLN A 68 -8.76 0.29 10.13
N MET A 69 -7.72 -0.04 9.35
CA MET A 69 -6.33 -0.01 9.79
C MET A 69 -5.70 1.39 9.72
N PHE A 70 -6.27 2.29 8.92
CA PHE A 70 -5.74 3.65 8.71
C PHE A 70 -5.60 4.51 9.97
N PRO A 71 -6.56 4.51 10.93
CA PRO A 71 -6.41 5.30 12.16
C PRO A 71 -5.19 4.94 13.00
N THR A 72 -4.74 3.69 12.96
CA THR A 72 -3.51 3.25 13.64
C THR A 72 -2.29 3.58 12.80
N LEU A 73 -2.38 3.46 11.48
CA LEU A 73 -1.30 3.76 10.54
C LEU A 73 -0.93 5.25 10.49
N ALA A 74 -1.92 6.14 10.64
CA ALA A 74 -1.74 7.59 10.52
C ALA A 74 -1.25 8.27 11.82
N LYS A 75 -1.05 7.50 12.89
CA LYS A 75 -0.43 7.98 14.13
C LYS A 75 1.08 7.94 14.01
#